data_AF-D8FU90-F1
#
_entry.id   AF-D8FU90-F1
#
_cell.length_a   1.000
_cell.length_b   1.000
_cell.length_c   1.000
_cell.angle_alpha   90.00
_cell.angle_beta   90.00
_cell.angle_gamma   90.00
#
_symmetry.space_group_name_H-M   'P 1'
#
loop_
_entity.id
_entity.type
_entity.pdbx_description
1 polymer ?
#
loop_
_entity_poly.entity_id
_entity_poly.type
_entity_poly.pdbx_seq_one_letter_code
_entity_poly.pdbx_strand_id
1 'polypeptide(L)'
;MNQERTVIAVIDCSFLRKSGKKTEGKAYFYNGIAGKAEQGLEISVISVVEVETHISYSLSVQQTPESDLNLISRLRVDANLNYLYTGERNKFGAPRKL
;
A
#
# COMPACT_ATOMS: atom_id res chain seq x y z
N MET A 1 -1.34 1.70 -39.54
CA MET A 1 -0.07 1.56 -38.80
C MET A 1 -0.41 1.61 -37.32
N ASN A 2 -0.04 0.61 -36.54
CA ASN A 2 -0.07 0.78 -35.09
C ASN A 2 0.98 1.84 -34.75
N GLN A 3 0.56 2.94 -34.15
CA GLN A 3 1.49 3.88 -33.53
C GLN A 3 2.27 3.15 -32.44
N GLU A 4 3.58 3.39 -32.37
CA GLU A 4 4.33 2.94 -31.20
C GLU A 4 3.77 3.64 -29.96
N ARG A 5 3.55 2.85 -28.90
CA ARG A 5 3.01 3.31 -27.62
C ARG A 5 4.05 3.08 -26.56
N THR A 6 4.45 4.14 -25.85
CA THR A 6 5.34 4.01 -24.71
C THR A 6 4.50 3.69 -23.49
N VAL A 7 4.75 2.53 -22.90
CA VAL A 7 4.05 2.08 -21.70
C VAL A 7 5.03 1.76 -20.57
N ILE A 8 4.67 2.12 -19.35
CA ILE A 8 5.44 1.85 -18.14
C ILE A 8 4.63 0.91 -17.25
N ALA A 9 5.21 -0.22 -16.87
CA ALA A 9 4.65 -1.05 -15.81
C ALA A 9 4.94 -0.41 -14.45
N VAL A 10 3.89 -0.18 -13.66
CA VAL A 10 3.98 0.50 -12.36
C VAL A 10 3.41 -0.41 -11.28
N ILE A 11 4.09 -0.44 -10.14
CA ILE A 11 3.62 -1.07 -8.92
C ILE A 11 3.64 -0.01 -7.83
N ASP A 12 2.53 0.11 -7.09
CA ASP A 12 2.40 1.03 -5.96
C ASP A 12 1.52 0.41 -4.86
N CYS A 13 1.56 0.98 -3.66
CA CYS A 13 0.72 0.56 -2.54
C CYS A 13 0.08 1.77 -1.84
N SER A 14 -1.09 1.57 -1.24
CA SER A 14 -1.82 2.62 -0.54
C SER A 14 -2.38 2.15 0.79
N PHE A 15 -2.28 3.02 1.79
CA PHE A 15 -2.85 2.81 3.11
C PHE A 15 -4.34 3.15 3.14
N LEU A 16 -5.14 2.24 3.69
CA LEU A 16 -6.56 2.43 3.94
C LEU A 16 -6.84 2.43 5.45
N ARG A 17 -7.32 3.57 5.97
CA ARG A 17 -7.77 3.67 7.37
C ARG A 17 -8.94 2.72 7.61
N LYS A 18 -8.82 1.86 8.63
CA LYS A 18 -9.92 0.95 9.01
C LYS A 18 -10.04 0.77 10.53
N SER A 19 -11.25 0.99 11.05
CA SER A 19 -11.61 0.76 12.46
C SER A 19 -12.11 -0.67 12.72
N GLY A 20 -12.20 -1.07 13.99
CA GLY A 20 -12.70 -2.38 14.41
C GLY A 20 -11.61 -3.44 14.60
N LYS A 21 -11.97 -4.56 15.25
CA LYS A 21 -11.03 -5.65 15.63
C LYS A 21 -11.16 -6.92 14.79
N LYS A 22 -12.21 -7.05 13.97
CA LYS A 22 -12.56 -8.27 13.22
C LYS A 22 -12.36 -8.14 11.70
N THR A 23 -11.51 -7.22 11.26
CA THR A 23 -11.20 -7.06 9.83
C THR A 23 -9.91 -7.81 9.52
N GLU A 24 -9.97 -8.74 8.58
CA GLU A 24 -8.84 -9.53 8.11
C GLU A 24 -7.78 -8.66 7.41
N GLY A 25 -6.51 -9.05 7.53
CA GLY A 25 -5.37 -8.35 6.95
C GLY A 25 -5.10 -6.96 7.54
N LYS A 26 -5.70 -6.65 8.69
CA LYS A 26 -5.48 -5.40 9.41
C LYS A 26 -4.17 -5.45 10.21
N ALA A 27 -3.22 -4.59 9.85
CA ALA A 27 -1.91 -4.49 10.47
C ALA A 27 -1.42 -3.03 10.53
N TYR A 28 -0.14 -2.83 10.87
CA TYR A 28 0.49 -1.51 10.85
C TYR A 28 1.21 -1.30 9.51
N PHE A 29 0.77 -0.31 8.77
CA PHE A 29 1.32 0.07 7.47
C PHE A 29 1.64 1.56 7.46
N TYR A 30 2.57 1.98 6.59
CA TYR A 30 2.94 3.39 6.51
C TYR A 30 1.80 4.23 5.92
N ASN A 31 1.34 5.22 6.69
CA ASN A 31 0.35 6.18 6.23
C ASN A 31 1.07 7.46 5.78
N GLY A 32 1.17 7.65 4.46
CA GLY A 32 1.84 8.82 3.87
C GLY A 32 1.25 10.17 4.30
N ILE A 33 -0.06 10.24 4.58
CA ILE A 33 -0.71 11.47 5.07
C ILE A 33 -0.29 11.78 6.51
N ALA A 34 -0.11 10.74 7.34
CA ALA A 34 0.27 10.90 8.74
C ALA A 34 1.79 10.93 8.98
N GLY A 35 2.59 10.60 7.95
CA GLY A 35 4.05 10.51 8.05
C GLY A 35 4.54 9.42 9.00
N LYS A 36 3.70 8.43 9.32
CA LYS A 36 4.00 7.37 10.28
C LYS A 36 3.20 6.11 10.01
N ALA A 37 3.64 5.00 10.58
CA ALA A 37 2.86 3.78 10.56
C ALA A 37 1.59 3.90 11.41
N GLU A 38 0.47 3.45 10.85
CA GLU A 38 -0.82 3.42 11.52
C GLU A 38 -1.53 2.09 11.28
N GLN A 39 -2.45 1.74 12.19
CA GLN A 39 -3.21 0.52 12.04
C GLN A 39 -4.30 0.69 10.96
N GLY A 40 -4.29 -0.17 9.95
CA GLY A 40 -5.21 -0.13 8.82
C GLY A 40 -5.03 -1.32 7.89
N LEU A 41 -5.42 -1.16 6.63
CA LEU A 41 -5.17 -2.11 5.56
C LEU A 41 -4.18 -1.50 4.57
N GLU A 42 -3.49 -2.36 3.84
CA GLU A 42 -2.72 -1.99 2.66
C GLU A 42 -3.34 -2.63 1.42
N ILE A 43 -3.42 -1.88 0.34
CA ILE A 43 -3.72 -2.40 -0.99
C ILE A 43 -2.53 -2.13 -1.91
N SER A 44 -2.10 -3.17 -2.64
CA SER A 44 -1.11 -3.06 -3.70
C SER A 44 -1.79 -3.00 -5.05
N VAL A 45 -1.24 -2.20 -5.97
CA VAL A 45 -1.73 -1.99 -7.32
C VAL A 45 -0.62 -2.30 -8.31
N ILE A 46 -0.94 -3.09 -9.33
CA ILE A 46 -0.15 -3.20 -10.55
C ILE A 46 -0.93 -2.50 -11.66
N SER A 47 -0.28 -1.59 -12.37
CA SER A 47 -0.89 -0.82 -13.45
C SER A 47 0.07 -0.65 -14.62
N VAL A 48 -0.48 -0.29 -15.77
CA VAL A 48 0.28 0.15 -16.93
C VAL A 48 -0.06 1.59 -17.21
N VAL A 49 0.96 2.44 -17.29
CA VAL A 49 0.81 3.86 -17.62
C VAL A 49 1.20 4.06 -19.08
N GLU A 50 0.29 4.61 -19.87
CA GLU A 50 0.59 5.10 -21.22
C GLU A 50 1.12 6.53 -21.10
N VAL A 51 2.35 6.74 -21.56
CA VAL A 51 3.10 7.97 -21.28
C VAL A 51 2.49 9.16 -22.04
N GLU A 52 2.08 8.95 -23.29
CA GLU A 52 1.59 9.99 -24.16
C GLU A 52 0.23 10.53 -23.66
N THR A 53 -0.65 9.65 -23.21
CA THR A 53 -1.99 10.03 -22.71
C THR A 53 -1.99 10.41 -21.23
N HIS A 54 -0.91 10.09 -20.49
CA HIS A 54 -0.83 10.24 -19.04
C HIS A 54 -1.94 9.47 -18.30
N ILE A 55 -2.43 8.39 -18.90
CA ILE A 55 -3.48 7.54 -18.35
C ILE A 55 -2.85 6.29 -17.74
N SER A 56 -3.28 5.95 -16.53
CA SER A 56 -2.96 4.68 -15.89
C SER A 56 -4.12 3.70 -15.98
N TYR A 57 -3.81 2.47 -16.36
CA TYR A 57 -4.75 1.35 -16.41
C TYR A 57 -4.39 0.36 -15.31
N SER A 58 -5.23 0.29 -14.27
CA SER A 58 -5.07 -0.68 -13.20
C SER A 58 -5.32 -2.10 -13.72
N LEU A 59 -4.31 -2.96 -13.63
CA LEU A 59 -4.40 -4.36 -14.06
C LEU A 59 -4.80 -5.28 -12.91
N SER A 60 -4.28 -5.03 -11.70
CA SER A 60 -4.59 -5.80 -10.51
C SER A 60 -4.54 -4.91 -9.27
N VAL A 61 -5.49 -5.12 -8.37
CA VAL A 61 -5.55 -4.48 -7.06
C VAL A 61 -5.84 -5.54 -6.03
N GLN A 62 -4.97 -5.71 -5.05
CA GLN A 62 -5.09 -6.75 -4.04
C GLN A 62 -4.74 -6.21 -2.65
N GLN A 63 -5.45 -6.68 -1.63
CA GLN A 63 -5.06 -6.43 -0.25
C GLN A 63 -3.75 -7.16 0.04
N THR A 64 -2.83 -6.49 0.75
CA THR A 64 -1.55 -7.06 1.16
C THR A 64 -1.56 -7.27 2.68
N PRO A 65 -1.93 -8.46 3.18
CA PRO A 65 -1.92 -8.75 4.61
C PRO A 65 -0.49 -8.92 5.15
N GLU A 66 -0.28 -8.66 6.45
CA GLU A 66 1.04 -8.73 7.10
C GLU A 66 1.74 -10.09 6.94
N SER A 67 0.98 -11.19 6.92
CA SER A 67 1.51 -12.55 6.73
C SER A 67 2.20 -12.77 5.38
N ASP A 68 1.80 -11.99 4.37
CA ASP A 68 2.21 -12.16 2.97
C ASP A 68 3.38 -11.23 2.61
N LEU A 69 3.83 -10.41 3.56
CA LEU A 69 4.99 -9.51 3.43
C LEU A 69 6.35 -10.24 3.36
N ASN A 70 6.36 -11.58 3.34
CA ASN A 70 7.55 -12.37 2.99
C ASN A 70 7.93 -12.22 1.50
N LEU A 71 7.08 -11.58 0.70
CA LEU A 71 7.41 -11.18 -0.66
C LEU A 71 8.49 -10.09 -0.62
N ILE A 72 9.75 -10.51 -0.83
CA ILE A 72 10.91 -9.64 -1.02
C ILE A 72 10.65 -8.75 -2.23
N SER A 73 10.04 -7.59 -2.00
CA SER A 73 10.01 -6.47 -2.94
C SER A 73 11.38 -5.77 -2.88
N ARG A 74 12.42 -6.47 -3.36
CA ARG A 74 13.71 -5.86 -3.76
C ARG A 74 13.58 -5.11 -5.10
N LEU A 75 12.39 -4.63 -5.43
CA LEU A 75 12.13 -3.75 -6.57
C LEU A 75 11.88 -2.35 -6.01
N ARG A 76 12.99 -1.60 -5.86
CA ARG A 76 13.20 -0.13 -5.98
C ARG A 76 14.27 0.32 -4.98
N VAL A 77 15.33 0.92 -5.50
CA VAL A 77 16.47 1.51 -4.77
C VAL A 77 16.13 2.89 -4.16
N ASP A 78 14.93 3.38 -4.44
CA ASP A 78 14.49 4.76 -4.23
C ASP A 78 13.08 4.86 -3.65
N ALA A 79 12.33 3.76 -3.55
CA ALA A 79 11.14 3.75 -2.71
C ALA A 79 11.65 3.81 -1.26
N ASN A 80 11.35 4.91 -0.58
CA ASN A 80 11.69 5.16 0.82
C ASN A 80 10.87 4.20 1.69
N LEU A 81 11.32 2.95 1.65
CA LEU A 81 10.66 1.76 2.14
C LEU A 81 11.00 1.58 3.61
N ASN A 82 10.36 2.39 4.44
CA ASN A 82 10.21 2.08 5.86
C ASN A 82 9.17 0.96 6.01
N TYR A 83 9.55 -0.24 5.57
CA TYR A 83 8.80 -1.47 5.75
C TYR A 83 8.66 -1.81 7.23
N LEU A 84 7.47 -2.30 7.58
CA LEU A 84 7.07 -2.92 8.84
C LEU A 84 7.53 -2.15 10.10
N TYR A 85 6.61 -1.39 10.70
CA TYR A 85 6.87 -0.78 12.00
C TYR A 85 7.13 -1.86 13.06
N THR A 86 8.41 -2.02 13.42
CA THR A 86 8.88 -2.94 14.49
C THR A 86 8.94 -2.26 15.86
N GLY A 87 8.58 -0.97 15.94
CA GLY A 87 8.58 -0.21 17.18
C GLY A 87 7.48 -0.63 18.16
N GLU A 88 7.53 -0.10 19.38
CA GLU A 88 6.58 -0.43 20.43
C GLU A 88 5.13 -0.11 19.99
N ARG A 89 4.29 -1.14 19.98
CA ARG A 89 2.88 -1.01 19.62
C ARG A 89 2.16 -0.17 20.67
N ASN A 90 1.68 1.00 20.28
CA ASN A 90 0.82 1.81 21.16
C ASN A 90 -0.42 0.99 21.56
N LYS A 91 -0.71 0.95 22.86
CA LYS A 91 -1.92 0.32 23.39
C LYS A 91 -3.13 1.07 22.84
N PHE A 92 -4.18 0.34 22.47
CA PHE A 92 -5.41 0.87 21.87
C PHE A 92 -5.85 2.18 22.55
N GLY A 93 -6.17 3.20 21.73
CA GLY A 93 -6.73 4.46 22.22
C GLY A 93 -8.01 4.23 23.02
N ALA A 94 -8.29 5.13 23.96
CA ALA A 94 -9.39 5.00 24.91
C ALA A 94 -10.73 4.72 24.19
N PRO A 95 -11.54 3.78 24.69
CA PRO A 95 -12.83 3.48 24.08
C PRO A 95 -13.71 4.74 24.07
N ARG A 96 -14.32 5.02 22.92
CA ARG A 96 -15.28 6.13 22.78
C ARG A 96 -16.46 5.83 23.70
N LYS A 97 -16.71 6.71 24.67
CA LYS A 97 -17.93 6.64 25.48
C LYS A 97 -19.13 6.85 24.55
N LEU A 98 -20.09 5.91 24.62
CA LEU A 98 -21.45 6.10 24.10
C LEU A 98 -22.19 7.08 25.00
#